data_AF-A0A845GDL3-F1
#
_entry.id   AF-A0A845GDL3-F1
#
_cell.length_a   1.000
_cell.length_b   1.000
_cell.length_c   1.000
_cell.angle_alpha   90.00
_cell.angle_beta   90.00
_cell.angle_gamma   90.00
#
_symmetry.space_group_name_H-M   'P 1'
#
loop_
_entity.id
_entity.type
_entity.pdbx_description
1 polymer ?
#
loop_
_entity_poly.entity_id
_entity_poly.type
_entity_poly.pdbx_seq_one_letter_code
_entity_poly.pdbx_strand_id
1 'polypeptide(L)'
;MLSKDVLIEIGFTFEVDSGDPEQWTWRCGDTTSTVEFLKEDFAVLDAAHHAAAHLELHCCANCGKVHTEAMLKDIVDLALRVDAGDTVPSGECQSCGAFCHPMVRTGIKDSPWDQFQQVVIASYNNGDHLAQDPADVRNVGDTLLTFLLLELSEKEDCDSVSTAIDRLNSAISQLEKVRDAFQEKAAG
;
A
#
# COMPACT_ATOMS: atom_id res chain seq x y z
N MET A 1 -3.61 -0.76 0.15
CA MET A 1 -4.79 0.13 0.19
C MET A 1 -4.83 0.78 1.57
N LEU A 2 -5.06 2.09 1.68
CA LEU A 2 -5.06 2.80 2.97
C LEU A 2 -6.26 2.36 3.81
N SER A 3 -6.05 2.09 5.09
CA SER A 3 -7.14 1.77 6.02
C SER A 3 -7.88 3.03 6.46
N LYS A 4 -9.09 2.86 7.00
CA LYS A 4 -9.88 3.95 7.57
C LYS A 4 -9.10 4.73 8.65
N ASP A 5 -8.41 4.03 9.55
CA ASP A 5 -7.64 4.68 10.62
C ASP A 5 -6.52 5.56 10.05
N VAL A 6 -5.83 5.08 9.02
CA VAL A 6 -4.80 5.88 8.32
C VAL A 6 -5.42 7.10 7.65
N LEU A 7 -6.57 6.94 6.98
CA LEU A 7 -7.29 8.05 6.35
C LEU A 7 -7.69 9.12 7.37
N ILE A 8 -8.17 8.70 8.55
CA ILE A 8 -8.50 9.62 9.64
C ILE A 8 -7.24 10.34 10.14
N GLU A 9 -6.12 9.63 10.35
CA GLU A 9 -4.86 10.24 10.77
C GLU A 9 -4.35 11.31 9.79
N ILE A 10 -4.60 11.13 8.48
CA ILE A 10 -4.18 12.10 7.45
C ILE A 10 -5.26 13.15 7.13
N GLY A 11 -6.35 13.20 7.91
CA GLY A 11 -7.31 14.31 7.88
C GLY A 11 -8.66 14.03 7.21
N PHE A 12 -8.97 12.77 6.89
CA PHE A 12 -10.30 12.40 6.41
C PHE A 12 -11.30 12.25 7.55
N THR A 13 -12.53 12.70 7.34
CA THR A 13 -13.67 12.39 8.20
C THR A 13 -14.73 11.63 7.40
N PHE A 14 -15.48 10.77 8.08
CA PHE A 14 -16.57 9.99 7.50
C PHE A 14 -17.84 10.37 8.24
N GLU A 15 -18.83 10.85 7.50
CA GLU A 15 -20.08 11.38 8.06
C GLU A 15 -21.26 10.65 7.43
N VAL A 16 -22.29 10.46 8.24
CA VAL A 16 -23.60 9.94 7.82
C VAL A 16 -24.52 11.15 7.70
N ASP A 17 -25.18 11.31 6.56
CA ASP A 17 -26.12 12.42 6.42
C ASP A 17 -27.27 12.26 7.43
N SER A 18 -27.58 13.34 8.12
CA SER A 18 -28.52 13.44 9.24
C SER A 18 -29.98 13.08 8.88
N GLY A 19 -30.27 12.83 7.60
CA GLY A 19 -31.57 12.40 7.08
C GLY A 19 -31.72 10.90 6.80
N ASP A 20 -30.61 10.16 6.61
CA ASP A 20 -30.62 8.74 6.26
C ASP A 20 -29.36 8.02 6.79
N PRO A 21 -29.51 7.11 7.77
CA PRO A 21 -28.36 6.43 8.40
C PRO A 21 -27.58 5.51 7.45
N GLU A 22 -28.06 5.28 6.23
CA GLU A 22 -27.40 4.45 5.23
C GLU A 22 -26.56 5.26 4.23
N GLN A 23 -26.50 6.59 4.33
CA GLN A 23 -25.79 7.44 3.37
C GLN A 23 -24.49 8.02 3.96
N TRP A 24 -23.37 7.49 3.50
CA TRP A 24 -22.02 7.85 3.93
C TRP A 24 -21.36 8.80 2.94
N THR A 25 -20.67 9.80 3.46
CA THR A 25 -19.77 10.66 2.70
C THR A 25 -18.43 10.76 3.41
N TRP A 26 -17.39 11.14 2.68
CA TRP A 26 -16.11 11.49 3.28
C TRP A 26 -15.75 12.95 2.98
N ARG A 27 -14.95 13.57 3.86
CA ARG A 27 -14.41 14.92 3.70
C ARG A 27 -12.94 14.95 4.07
N CYS A 28 -12.14 15.72 3.35
CA CYS A 28 -10.75 16.02 3.68
C CYS A 28 -10.49 17.51 3.38
N GLY A 29 -10.36 18.32 4.44
CA GLY A 29 -10.33 19.78 4.31
C GLY A 29 -11.61 20.31 3.64
N ASP A 30 -11.45 21.03 2.53
CA ASP A 30 -12.56 21.59 1.73
C ASP A 30 -13.09 20.62 0.66
N THR A 31 -12.51 19.42 0.54
CA THR A 31 -12.91 18.43 -0.46
C THR A 31 -13.85 17.40 0.16
N THR A 32 -14.92 17.04 -0.56
CA THR A 32 -15.87 15.99 -0.17
C THR A 32 -16.00 14.94 -1.26
N SER A 33 -16.53 13.77 -0.90
CA SER A 33 -16.95 12.78 -1.89
C SER A 33 -17.91 13.37 -2.92
N THR A 34 -17.80 12.93 -4.17
CA THR A 34 -18.68 13.39 -5.26
C THR A 34 -20.06 12.72 -5.24
N VAL A 35 -20.18 11.64 -4.46
CA VAL A 35 -21.39 10.84 -4.31
C VAL A 35 -21.56 10.44 -2.84
N GLU A 36 -22.78 9.99 -2.51
CA GLU A 36 -23.11 9.32 -1.26
C GLU A 36 -23.02 7.80 -1.43
N PHE A 37 -22.57 7.12 -0.38
CA PHE A 37 -22.34 5.67 -0.40
C PHE A 37 -23.28 4.96 0.56
N LEU A 38 -23.85 3.82 0.11
CA LEU A 38 -24.77 3.02 0.93
C LEU A 38 -24.11 2.29 2.10
N LYS A 39 -22.77 2.26 2.15
CA LYS A 39 -21.99 1.59 3.20
C LYS A 39 -20.70 2.37 3.45
N GLU A 40 -20.29 2.39 4.71
CA GLU A 40 -19.04 3.02 5.13
C GLU A 40 -17.82 2.47 4.38
N ASP A 41 -17.74 1.14 4.20
CA ASP A 41 -16.59 0.52 3.54
C ASP A 41 -16.38 1.03 2.10
N PHE A 42 -17.46 1.38 1.40
CA PHE A 42 -17.37 1.98 0.06
C PHE A 42 -16.90 3.42 0.10
N ALA A 43 -17.33 4.20 1.09
CA ALA A 43 -16.82 5.56 1.31
C ALA A 43 -15.32 5.54 1.68
N VAL A 44 -14.90 4.57 2.51
CA VAL A 44 -13.49 4.36 2.87
C VAL A 44 -12.66 3.98 1.64
N LEU A 45 -13.16 3.07 0.80
CA LEU A 45 -12.49 2.66 -0.44
C LEU A 45 -12.32 3.85 -1.40
N ASP A 46 -13.37 4.63 -1.60
CA ASP A 46 -13.33 5.82 -2.46
C ASP A 46 -12.37 6.88 -1.91
N ALA A 47 -12.42 7.15 -0.60
CA ALA A 47 -11.46 8.03 0.07
C ALA A 47 -10.01 7.56 -0.09
N ALA A 48 -9.76 6.24 0.01
CA ALA A 48 -8.44 5.66 -0.21
C ALA A 48 -7.95 5.89 -1.65
N HIS A 49 -8.82 5.72 -2.65
CA HIS A 49 -8.50 6.04 -4.04
C HIS A 49 -8.25 7.54 -4.24
N HIS A 50 -9.07 8.40 -3.63
CA HIS A 50 -8.88 9.85 -3.69
C HIS A 50 -7.53 10.26 -3.09
N ALA A 51 -7.21 9.78 -1.88
CA ALA A 51 -5.95 10.06 -1.20
C ALA A 51 -4.76 9.61 -2.06
N ALA A 52 -4.80 8.40 -2.62
CA ALA A 52 -3.74 7.90 -3.48
C ALA A 52 -3.56 8.71 -4.78
N ALA A 53 -4.65 9.22 -5.35
CA ALA A 53 -4.62 9.98 -6.61
C ALA A 53 -4.20 11.44 -6.41
N HIS A 54 -4.59 12.06 -5.29
CA HIS A 54 -4.54 13.51 -5.12
C HIS A 54 -3.61 14.00 -4.02
N LEU A 55 -3.20 13.16 -3.08
CA LEU A 55 -2.26 13.54 -2.03
C LEU A 55 -0.84 13.09 -2.36
N GLU A 56 0.13 13.85 -1.88
CA GLU A 56 1.52 13.41 -1.74
C GLU A 56 1.65 12.76 -0.37
N LEU A 57 1.72 11.44 -0.37
CA LEU A 57 1.79 10.64 0.85
C LEU A 57 3.23 10.20 1.08
N HIS A 58 3.61 10.07 2.35
CA HIS A 58 4.95 9.72 2.78
C HIS A 58 4.89 8.69 3.90
N CYS A 59 5.73 7.66 3.85
CA CYS A 59 5.79 6.61 4.87
C CYS A 59 7.05 6.78 5.73
N CYS A 60 6.89 6.73 7.04
CA CYS A 60 7.99 6.73 7.99
C CYS A 60 8.74 5.39 7.96
N ALA A 61 10.05 5.44 7.74
CA ALA A 61 10.91 4.25 7.68
C ALA A 61 11.02 3.47 9.00
N ASN A 62 10.70 4.10 10.14
CA ASN A 62 10.80 3.47 11.46
C ASN A 62 9.46 2.95 12.00
N CYS A 63 8.40 3.76 11.95
CA CYS A 63 7.12 3.40 12.56
C CYS A 63 6.02 3.04 11.55
N GLY A 64 6.28 3.13 10.24
CA GLY A 64 5.32 2.79 9.19
C GLY A 64 4.12 3.74 9.08
N LYS A 65 4.06 4.82 9.86
CA LYS A 65 2.98 5.80 9.78
C LYS A 65 3.01 6.54 8.45
N VAL A 66 1.81 6.81 7.94
CA VAL A 66 1.60 7.58 6.72
C VAL A 66 1.37 9.05 7.07
N HIS A 67 1.98 9.93 6.31
CA HIS A 67 1.96 11.38 6.48
C HIS A 67 1.62 12.05 5.16
N THR A 68 0.88 13.16 5.22
CA THR A 68 0.91 14.15 4.12
C THR A 68 2.15 15.02 4.25
N GLU A 69 2.53 15.72 3.18
CA GLU A 69 3.65 16.66 3.21
C GLU A 69 3.54 17.67 4.37
N ALA A 70 2.34 18.19 4.62
CA ALA A 70 2.08 19.16 5.70
C ALA A 70 2.28 18.60 7.12
N MET A 71 2.32 17.27 7.29
CA MET A 71 2.56 16.61 8.58
C MET A 71 4.06 16.37 8.86
N LEU A 72 4.93 16.58 7.87
CA LEU A 72 6.36 16.34 7.99
C LEU A 72 7.05 17.50 8.71
N LYS A 73 8.05 17.17 9.51
CA LYS A 73 8.99 18.16 10.06
C LYS A 73 10.15 18.37 9.10
N ASP A 74 10.76 19.54 9.16
CA ASP A 74 12.01 19.83 8.46
C ASP A 74 13.10 18.83 8.86
N ILE A 75 13.94 18.48 7.90
CA ILE A 75 15.04 17.55 8.13
C ILE A 75 16.17 18.26 8.87
N VAL A 76 16.58 17.67 9.99
CA VAL A 76 17.75 18.07 10.75
C VAL A 76 18.90 17.12 10.46
N ASP A 77 20.07 17.71 10.21
CA ASP A 77 21.34 17.00 10.03
C ASP A 77 21.33 15.94 8.90
N LEU A 78 20.69 16.26 7.76
CA LEU A 78 20.56 15.35 6.62
C LEU A 78 21.88 14.67 6.23
N ALA A 79 22.96 15.45 6.11
CA ALA A 79 24.26 14.96 5.69
C ALA A 79 24.96 14.02 6.71
N LEU A 80 24.46 13.95 7.94
CA LEU A 80 24.98 13.05 8.98
C LEU A 80 24.20 11.73 9.08
N ARG A 81 23.08 11.62 8.35
CA ARG A 81 22.08 10.56 8.51
C ARG A 81 21.76 9.81 7.22
N VAL A 82 22.25 10.30 6.08
CA VAL A 82 21.99 9.74 4.75
C VAL A 82 23.33 9.48 4.09
N ASP A 83 23.53 8.26 3.62
CA ASP A 83 24.74 7.91 2.88
C ASP A 83 24.64 8.35 1.42
N ALA A 84 25.79 8.54 0.77
CA ALA A 84 25.81 8.92 -0.63
C ALA A 84 25.20 7.81 -1.50
N GLY A 85 24.08 8.11 -2.15
CA GLY A 85 23.33 7.17 -3.00
C GLY A 85 22.00 6.72 -2.43
N ASP A 86 21.71 7.05 -1.16
CA ASP A 86 20.41 6.75 -0.55
C ASP A 86 19.28 7.64 -1.09
N THR A 87 18.05 7.14 -0.96
CA THR A 87 16.83 7.88 -1.31
C THR A 87 16.70 9.14 -0.46
N VAL A 88 16.55 10.29 -1.11
CA VAL A 88 16.34 11.57 -0.42
C VAL A 88 15.03 11.50 0.39
N PRO A 89 15.08 11.75 1.71
CA PRO A 89 13.88 11.78 2.53
C PRO A 89 13.05 13.02 2.24
N SER A 90 11.73 12.90 2.39
CA SER A 90 10.78 14.01 2.22
C SER A 90 10.72 14.91 3.46
N GLY A 91 11.06 14.37 4.62
CA GLY A 91 10.91 15.06 5.89
C GLY A 91 11.13 14.12 7.08
N GLU A 92 10.94 14.64 8.29
CA GLU A 92 10.98 13.85 9.52
C GLU A 92 9.58 13.53 10.03
N CYS A 93 9.42 12.28 10.49
CA CYS A 93 8.21 11.82 11.14
C CYS A 93 7.96 12.62 12.42
N GLN A 94 6.80 13.26 12.51
CA GLN A 94 6.41 14.02 13.71
C GLN A 94 6.40 13.19 14.99
N SER A 95 6.12 11.88 14.89
CA SER A 95 5.96 10.97 16.03
C SER A 95 7.29 10.39 16.54
N CYS A 96 8.25 10.11 15.66
CA CYS A 96 9.49 9.41 16.06
C CYS A 96 10.80 10.05 15.56
N GLY A 97 10.75 11.10 14.74
CA GLY A 97 11.95 11.79 14.21
C GLY A 97 12.71 11.04 13.12
N ALA A 98 12.29 9.82 12.77
CA ALA A 98 12.87 9.08 11.65
C ALA A 98 12.49 9.71 10.31
N PHE A 99 13.21 9.34 9.25
CA PHE A 99 12.91 9.84 7.91
C PHE A 99 11.59 9.26 7.38
N CYS A 100 10.82 10.16 6.79
CA CYS A 100 9.70 9.81 5.92
C CYS A 100 10.17 9.89 4.47
N HIS A 101 9.79 8.90 3.68
CA HIS A 101 10.04 8.87 2.24
C HIS A 101 8.73 8.91 1.49
N PRO A 102 8.70 9.40 0.23
CA PRO A 102 7.49 9.38 -0.56
C PRO A 102 6.92 7.96 -0.60
N MET A 103 5.63 7.82 -0.27
CA MET A 103 4.88 6.64 -0.64
C MET A 103 4.81 6.68 -2.15
N VAL A 104 5.60 5.80 -2.73
CA VAL A 104 5.68 5.72 -4.15
C VAL A 104 4.30 5.36 -4.68
N ARG A 105 3.65 6.31 -5.36
CA ARG A 105 2.36 6.10 -6.02
C ARG A 105 2.52 4.84 -6.86
N THR A 106 1.76 3.80 -6.57
CA THR A 106 1.64 2.62 -7.45
C THR A 106 1.29 3.14 -8.83
N GLY A 107 2.28 3.14 -9.73
CA GLY A 107 2.36 4.09 -10.84
C GLY A 107 3.66 4.90 -10.85
N ILE A 108 4.80 4.30 -10.47
CA ILE A 108 6.09 4.87 -10.80
C ILE A 108 6.18 4.88 -12.33
N LYS A 109 6.16 6.06 -12.92
CA LYS A 109 6.23 6.24 -14.38
C LYS A 109 7.55 5.71 -14.98
N ASP A 110 8.57 5.54 -14.13
CA ASP A 110 9.91 5.06 -14.46
C ASP A 110 10.31 3.79 -13.67
N SER A 111 9.35 3.09 -13.03
CA SER A 111 9.69 1.82 -12.37
C SER A 111 9.84 0.77 -13.43
N PRO A 112 10.86 -0.07 -13.32
CA PRO A 112 10.97 -1.21 -14.20
C PRO A 112 9.86 -2.24 -13.92
N TRP A 113 9.22 -2.20 -12.74
CA TRP A 113 8.10 -3.07 -12.31
C TRP A 113 6.73 -2.54 -12.73
N ASP A 114 5.82 -3.45 -13.12
CA ASP A 114 4.42 -3.11 -13.38
C ASP A 114 3.64 -2.77 -12.09
N GLN A 115 2.42 -2.24 -12.25
CA GLN A 115 1.66 -1.67 -11.12
C GLN A 115 1.35 -2.69 -10.02
N PHE A 116 1.13 -3.96 -10.34
CA PHE A 116 0.78 -4.98 -9.35
C PHE A 116 2.02 -5.59 -8.72
N GLN A 117 3.10 -5.74 -9.50
CA GLN A 117 4.41 -6.08 -8.96
C GLN A 117 4.89 -5.03 -7.94
N GLN A 118 4.66 -3.74 -8.19
CA GLN A 118 4.95 -2.68 -7.21
C GLN A 118 4.17 -2.89 -5.89
N VAL A 119 2.91 -3.32 -5.95
CA VAL A 119 2.10 -3.63 -4.76
C VAL A 119 2.70 -4.83 -3.99
N VAL A 120 3.13 -5.88 -4.70
CA VAL A 120 3.79 -7.04 -4.08
C VAL A 120 5.05 -6.62 -3.34
N ILE A 121 5.95 -5.88 -4.01
CA ILE A 121 7.23 -5.44 -3.44
C ILE A 121 6.99 -4.57 -2.19
N ALA A 122 6.06 -3.63 -2.26
CA ALA A 122 5.76 -2.74 -1.15
C ALA A 122 5.13 -3.45 0.07
N SER A 123 4.43 -4.58 -0.15
CA SER A 123 3.63 -5.23 0.90
C SER A 123 4.28 -6.49 1.45
N TYR A 124 5.06 -7.21 0.64
CA TYR A 124 5.65 -8.49 1.03
C TYR A 124 6.77 -8.29 2.04
N ASN A 125 6.68 -8.99 3.19
CA ASN A 125 7.62 -8.88 4.31
C ASN A 125 7.89 -7.42 4.73
N ASN A 126 6.85 -6.58 4.79
CA ASN A 126 6.94 -5.15 5.11
C ASN A 126 7.87 -4.33 4.18
N GLY A 127 8.10 -4.79 2.95
CA GLY A 127 8.97 -4.12 1.98
C GLY A 127 10.46 -4.42 2.16
N ASP A 128 10.85 -5.38 3.00
CA ASP A 128 12.25 -5.77 3.23
C ASP A 128 12.94 -6.38 1.98
N HIS A 129 12.17 -6.70 0.93
CA HIS A 129 12.69 -7.30 -0.30
C HIS A 129 12.55 -6.35 -1.49
N LEU A 130 13.53 -5.47 -1.67
CA LEU A 130 13.68 -4.69 -2.89
C LEU A 130 14.55 -5.45 -3.90
N ALA A 131 13.91 -6.26 -4.74
CA ALA A 131 14.52 -6.59 -6.03
C ALA A 131 14.60 -5.27 -6.83
N GLN A 132 15.81 -4.77 -7.08
CA GLN A 132 15.97 -3.47 -7.74
C GLN A 132 15.59 -3.51 -9.22
N ASP A 133 15.57 -4.71 -9.84
CA ASP A 133 15.28 -4.90 -11.26
C ASP A 133 14.37 -6.13 -11.53
N PRO A 134 13.28 -5.99 -12.31
CA PRO A 134 12.43 -7.08 -12.77
C PRO A 134 13.13 -8.12 -13.63
N ALA A 135 14.22 -7.77 -14.31
CA ALA A 135 15.07 -8.74 -15.00
C ALA A 135 15.63 -9.79 -14.03
N ASP A 136 15.78 -9.42 -12.75
CA ASP A 136 16.31 -10.26 -11.69
C ASP A 136 15.23 -10.95 -10.82
N VAL A 137 13.95 -10.91 -11.22
CA VAL A 137 12.83 -11.59 -10.51
C VAL A 137 13.17 -13.02 -10.08
N ARG A 138 13.89 -13.77 -10.93
CA ARG A 138 14.22 -15.18 -10.68
C ARG A 138 15.40 -15.36 -9.70
N ASN A 139 16.10 -14.29 -9.36
CA ASN A 139 17.29 -14.26 -8.52
C ASN A 139 17.04 -13.64 -7.14
N VAL A 140 15.78 -13.36 -6.79
CA VAL A 140 15.40 -12.67 -5.53
C VAL A 140 15.62 -13.55 -4.29
N GLY A 141 15.86 -14.85 -4.46
CA GLY A 141 16.21 -15.78 -3.38
C GLY A 141 15.04 -16.27 -2.52
N ASP A 142 13.89 -15.59 -2.58
CA ASP A 142 12.62 -16.06 -2.03
C ASP A 142 11.71 -16.54 -3.17
N THR A 143 11.38 -17.84 -3.15
CA THR A 143 10.56 -18.47 -4.17
C THR A 143 9.08 -18.07 -4.12
N LEU A 144 8.54 -17.75 -2.95
CA LEU A 144 7.15 -17.29 -2.82
C LEU A 144 7.02 -15.86 -3.34
N LEU A 145 7.98 -14.99 -3.00
CA LEU A 145 8.04 -13.64 -3.59
C LEU A 145 8.19 -13.71 -5.11
N THR A 146 9.08 -14.57 -5.61
CA THR A 146 9.28 -14.79 -7.05
C THR A 146 7.97 -15.22 -7.72
N PHE A 147 7.22 -16.15 -7.11
CA PHE A 147 5.92 -16.59 -7.61
C PHE A 147 4.94 -15.42 -7.70
N LEU A 148 4.78 -14.63 -6.63
CA LEU A 148 3.85 -13.50 -6.59
C LEU A 148 4.19 -12.44 -7.65
N LEU A 149 5.48 -12.13 -7.83
CA LEU A 149 5.92 -11.15 -8.84
C LEU A 149 5.66 -11.63 -10.27
N LEU A 150 5.78 -12.93 -10.55
CA LEU A 150 5.47 -13.49 -11.86
C LEU A 150 3.95 -13.55 -12.08
N GLU A 151 3.22 -14.14 -11.14
CA GLU A 151 1.79 -14.41 -11.27
C GLU A 151 0.95 -13.14 -11.42
N LEU A 152 1.36 -12.05 -10.79
CA LEU A 152 0.67 -10.76 -10.84
C LEU A 152 1.23 -9.82 -11.90
N SER A 153 2.14 -10.29 -12.76
CA SER A 153 2.69 -9.43 -13.81
C SER A 153 1.71 -9.20 -14.95
N GLU A 154 1.73 -8.01 -15.54
CA GLU A 154 1.02 -7.71 -16.79
C GLU A 154 1.46 -8.67 -17.93
N LYS A 155 2.71 -9.16 -17.90
CA LYS A 155 3.21 -10.15 -18.88
C LYS A 155 2.49 -11.49 -18.82
N GLU A 156 1.90 -11.80 -17.67
CA GLU A 156 1.10 -13.01 -17.48
C GLU A 156 -0.40 -12.71 -17.61
N ASP A 157 -0.79 -11.66 -18.33
CA ASP A 157 -2.19 -11.22 -18.50
C ASP A 157 -2.89 -10.83 -17.18
N CYS A 158 -2.13 -10.35 -16.19
CA CYS A 158 -2.68 -9.73 -15.00
C CYS A 158 -2.78 -8.21 -15.20
N ASP A 159 -3.81 -7.77 -15.90
CA ASP A 159 -4.00 -6.38 -16.36
C ASP A 159 -5.04 -5.59 -15.54
N SER A 160 -5.68 -6.23 -14.56
CA SER A 160 -6.73 -5.60 -13.75
C SER A 160 -6.64 -5.99 -12.27
N VAL A 161 -7.12 -5.09 -11.41
CA VAL A 161 -7.22 -5.33 -9.96
C VAL A 161 -8.05 -6.59 -9.66
N SER A 162 -9.14 -6.81 -10.42
CA SER A 162 -9.97 -8.01 -10.27
C SER A 162 -9.17 -9.27 -10.56
N THR A 163 -8.44 -9.29 -11.69
CA THR A 163 -7.60 -10.42 -12.08
C THR A 163 -6.51 -10.70 -11.03
N ALA A 164 -5.87 -9.66 -10.51
CA ALA A 164 -4.85 -9.78 -9.47
C ALA A 164 -5.42 -10.39 -8.18
N ILE A 165 -6.58 -9.90 -7.73
CA ILE A 165 -7.28 -10.43 -6.54
C ILE A 165 -7.71 -11.89 -6.77
N ASP A 166 -8.25 -12.23 -7.94
CA ASP A 166 -8.68 -13.60 -8.26
C ASP A 166 -7.51 -14.59 -8.25
N ARG A 167 -6.34 -14.19 -8.79
CA ARG A 167 -5.11 -14.99 -8.73
C ARG A 167 -4.62 -15.19 -7.32
N LEU A 168 -4.60 -14.13 -6.50
CA LEU A 168 -4.23 -14.21 -5.08
C LEU A 168 -5.17 -15.15 -4.31
N ASN A 169 -6.49 -15.02 -4.52
CA ASN A 169 -7.48 -15.88 -3.88
C ASN A 169 -7.30 -17.36 -4.28
N SER A 170 -6.99 -17.62 -5.55
CA SER A 170 -6.67 -18.97 -6.02
C SER A 170 -5.43 -19.53 -5.33
N ALA A 171 -4.35 -18.75 -5.24
CA ALA A 171 -3.12 -19.14 -4.57
C ALA A 171 -3.34 -19.43 -3.08
N ILE A 172 -4.08 -18.55 -2.38
CA ILE A 172 -4.46 -18.73 -0.97
C ILE A 172 -5.25 -20.05 -0.81
N SER A 173 -6.28 -20.27 -1.63
CA SER A 173 -7.10 -21.49 -1.55
C SER A 173 -6.28 -22.76 -1.74
N GLN A 174 -5.28 -22.74 -2.63
CA GLN A 174 -4.39 -23.88 -2.84
C GLN A 174 -3.46 -24.12 -1.64
N LEU A 175 -2.88 -23.06 -1.07
CA LEU A 175 -2.03 -23.16 0.12
C LEU A 175 -2.81 -23.65 1.35
N GLU A 176 -4.05 -23.19 1.53
CA GLU A 176 -4.93 -23.65 2.61
C GLU A 176 -5.24 -25.14 2.48
N LYS A 177 -5.53 -25.64 1.27
CA LYS A 177 -5.73 -27.08 1.05
C LYS A 177 -4.51 -27.92 1.43
N VAL A 178 -3.31 -27.43 1.11
CA VAL A 178 -2.06 -28.11 1.50
C VAL A 178 -1.90 -28.10 3.03
N ARG A 179 -2.14 -26.95 3.67
CA ARG A 179 -2.11 -26.83 5.14
C ARG A 179 -3.06 -27.83 5.80
N ASP A 180 -4.30 -27.90 5.32
CA ASP A 180 -5.33 -28.76 5.90
C ASP A 180 -4.94 -30.24 5.78
N ALA A 181 -4.38 -30.66 4.64
CA ALA A 181 -3.86 -32.02 4.47
C ALA A 181 -2.72 -32.36 5.45
N PHE A 182 -1.85 -31.39 5.80
CA PHE A 182 -0.84 -31.59 6.84
C PHE A 182 -1.46 -31.71 8.24
N GLN A 183 -2.51 -30.94 8.54
CA GLN A 183 -3.22 -31.03 9.82
C GLN A 183 -3.92 -32.37 9.99
N GLU A 184 -4.59 -32.86 8.94
CA GLU A 184 -5.21 -34.19 8.93
C GLU A 184 -4.19 -35.30 9.17
N LYS A 185 -3.02 -35.21 8.51
CA LYS A 185 -1.92 -36.16 8.72
C LYS A 185 -1.34 -36.10 10.13
N ALA A 186 -1.33 -34.94 10.78
CA ALA A 186 -0.84 -34.79 12.14
C ALA A 186 -1.85 -35.29 13.20
N ALA A 187 -3.14 -35.36 12.85
CA ALA A 187 -4.21 -35.81 13.73
C ALA A 187 -4.48 -37.33 13.68
N GLY A 188 -3.94 -38.03 12.68
CA GLY A 188 -4.03 -39.49 12.51
C GLY A 188 -2.75 -40.22 12.88
#